data_AF-A0A1G2HIG1-F1
#
_entry.id   AF-A0A1G2HIG1-F1
#
_cell.length_a   1.000
_cell.length_b   1.000
_cell.length_c   1.000
_cell.angle_alpha   90.00
_cell.angle_beta   90.00
_cell.angle_gamma   90.00
#
_symmetry.space_group_name_H-M   'P 1'
#
loop_
_entity.id
_entity.type
_entity.pdbx_description
1 polymer ?
#
loop_
_entity_poly.entity_id
_entity_poly.type
_entity_poly.pdbx_seq_one_letter_code
_entity_poly.pdbx_strand_id
1 'polypeptide(L)' 'MFSANSNELIIEGNSSLRTHIITLQERLEKSAFFGDIEAPLSNLLKAQDVDFQFKVHLIREG' A
#
# COMPACT_ATOMS: atom_id res chain seq x y z
N MET A 1 5.86 -27.58 -2.67
CA MET A 1 6.99 -26.69 -2.33
C MET A 1 6.49 -25.27 -2.41
N PHE A 2 6.12 -24.65 -1.29
CA PHE A 2 5.70 -23.24 -1.27
C PHE A 2 6.97 -22.38 -1.19
N SER A 3 7.33 -21.76 -2.31
CA SER A 3 8.39 -20.75 -2.35
C SER A 3 7.83 -19.44 -1.81
N ALA A 4 7.96 -19.21 -0.50
CA ALA A 4 7.69 -17.93 0.13
C ALA A 4 8.92 -17.01 -0.02
N ASN A 5 9.28 -16.67 -1.27
CA ASN A 5 10.34 -15.73 -1.61
C ASN A 5 9.79 -14.41 -2.19
N SER A 6 8.50 -14.15 -1.96
CA SER A 6 7.93 -12.87 -2.34
C SER A 6 8.26 -11.86 -1.24
N ASN A 7 9.12 -10.88 -1.53
CA ASN A 7 9.25 -9.69 -0.71
C ASN A 7 8.02 -8.76 -0.89
N GLU A 8 7.01 -9.18 -1.65
CA GLU A 8 5.75 -8.46 -1.81
C GLU A 8 4.87 -8.61 -0.57
N LEU A 9 4.30 -7.50 -0.14
CA LEU A 9 3.28 -7.40 0.89
C LEU A 9 2.03 -6.77 0.31
N ILE A 10 0.88 -7.34 0.66
CA ILE A 10 -0.43 -6.79 0.36
C ILE A 10 -0.96 -6.13 1.63
N ILE A 11 -1.29 -4.84 1.54
CA ILE A 11 -1.88 -4.06 2.65
C ILE A 11 -3.29 -3.66 2.22
N GLU A 12 -4.29 -4.27 2.83
CA GLU A 12 -5.70 -4.01 2.54
C GLU A 12 -6.45 -3.55 3.77
N GLY A 13 -7.49 -2.75 3.56
CA GLY A 13 -8.30 -2.23 4.64
C GLY A 13 -9.35 -1.23 4.16
N ASN A 14 -9.98 -0.59 5.13
CA ASN A 14 -10.98 0.44 4.92
C ASN A 14 -10.59 1.71 5.67
N SER A 15 -10.89 2.87 5.09
CA SER A 15 -10.77 4.16 5.75
C SER A 15 -12.00 5.01 5.50
N SER A 16 -12.51 5.66 6.54
CA SER A 16 -13.62 6.62 6.43
C SER A 16 -13.27 7.85 5.60
N LEU A 17 -11.98 8.17 5.40
CA LEU A 17 -11.53 9.34 4.67
C LEU A 17 -10.44 9.01 3.64
N ARG A 18 -10.60 9.60 2.45
CA ARG A 18 -9.60 9.56 1.37
C ARG A 18 -8.24 10.14 1.79
N THR A 19 -8.23 11.18 2.62
CA THR A 19 -6.99 11.85 3.06
C THR A 19 -6.07 10.92 3.86
N HIS A 20 -6.62 9.96 4.61
CA HIS A 20 -5.83 8.97 5.34
C HIS A 20 -5.14 7.99 4.39
N ILE A 21 -5.81 7.59 3.30
CA ILE A 21 -5.22 6.68 2.30
C ILE A 21 -4.07 7.38 1.56
N ILE A 22 -4.26 8.66 1.19
CA ILE A 22 -3.18 9.47 0.60
C ILE A 22 -2.01 9.59 1.57
N THR A 23 -2.29 9.88 2.84
CA THR A 23 -1.25 9.97 3.87
C THR A 23 -0.49 8.65 4.05
N LEU A 24 -1.20 7.52 3.99
CA LEU A 24 -0.58 6.19 4.04
C LEU A 24 0.32 5.96 2.83
N GLN A 25 -0.16 6.26 1.63
CA GLN A 25 0.63 6.14 0.40
C GLN A 25 1.93 6.96 0.49
N GLU A 26 1.84 8.24 0.86
CA GLU A 26 3.02 9.10 0.98
C GLU A 26 4.03 8.56 2.03
N ARG A 27 3.55 7.95 3.11
CA ARG A 27 4.41 7.35 4.14
C ARG A 27 5.09 6.08 3.64
N LEU A 28 4.39 5.26 2.87
CA LEU A 28 4.96 4.08 2.23
C LEU A 28 6.05 4.51 1.24
N GLU A 29 5.78 5.51 0.39
CA GLU A 29 6.72 6.02 -0.62
C GLU A 29 7.97 6.68 -0.02
N LYS A 30 7.86 7.26 1.18
CA LYS A 30 9.00 7.88 1.88
C LYS A 30 9.79 6.89 2.74
N SER A 31 9.30 5.68 2.94
CA SER A 31 9.96 4.67 3.77
C SER A 31 11.16 4.07 3.05
N ALA A 32 12.29 3.93 3.73
CA ALA A 32 13.46 3.22 3.19
C ALA A 32 13.22 1.70 3.09
N PHE A 33 12.20 1.18 3.77
CA PHE A 33 11.91 -0.26 3.84
C PHE A 33 11.02 -0.77 2.70
N PHE A 34 10.37 0.14 1.95
CA PHE A 34 9.39 -0.22 0.93
C PHE A 34 9.75 0.38 -0.42
N GLY A 35 9.62 -0.42 -1.48
CA GLY A 35 9.79 -0.03 -2.87
C GLY A 35 8.65 -0.59 -3.71
N ASP A 36 8.62 -0.21 -5.00
CA ASP A 36 7.66 -0.71 -6.00
C ASP A 36 6.21 -0.74 -5.47
N ILE A 37 5.76 0.43 -4.99
CA ILE A 37 4.45 0.61 -4.36
C ILE A 37 3.38 0.76 -5.45
N GLU A 38 2.49 -0.23 -5.56
CA GLU A 38 1.26 -0.14 -6.33
C GLU A 38 0.16 0.43 -5.43
N ALA A 39 -0.25 1.66 -5.71
CA ALA A 39 -1.38 2.31 -5.04
C ALA A 39 -2.74 1.78 -5.57
N PRO A 40 -3.82 1.85 -4.77
CA PRO A 40 -5.14 1.41 -5.19
C PRO A 40 -5.62 2.22 -6.42
N LEU A 41 -5.76 1.53 -7.55
CA LEU A 41 -6.36 2.06 -8.77
C LEU A 41 -7.87 2.24 -8.53
N SER A 42 -8.25 3.44 -8.13
CA SER A 42 -9.62 3.97 -8.27
C SER A 42 -10.72 3.27 -7.46
N ASN A 43 -10.72 3.51 -6.14
CA ASN A 43 -11.94 3.87 -5.41
C ASN A 43 -11.93 5.35 -4.95
N LEU A 44 -10.93 6.13 -5.40
CA LEU A 44 -10.70 7.54 -5.05
C LEU A 44 -11.82 8.52 -5.50
N LEU A 45 -12.83 8.05 -6.24
CA LEU A 45 -14.04 8.83 -6.55
C LEU A 45 -14.94 9.01 -5.32
N LYS A 46 -14.85 8.12 -4.33
CA LYS A 46 -15.58 8.26 -3.07
C LYS A 46 -14.74 9.10 -2.11
N ALA A 47 -15.34 10.15 -1.55
CA ALA A 47 -14.68 10.99 -0.57
C ALA A 47 -14.59 10.31 0.81
N GLN A 48 -15.50 9.37 1.09
CA GLN A 48 -15.67 8.68 2.37
C GLN A 48 -15.90 7.18 2.14
N ASP A 49 -15.65 6.37 3.18
CA ASP A 49 -15.78 4.90 3.19
C ASP A 49 -15.08 4.23 2.00
N VAL A 50 -13.76 4.41 1.99
CA VAL A 50 -12.89 4.00 0.89
C VAL A 50 -12.17 2.72 1.29
N ASP A 51 -12.51 1.63 0.60
CA ASP A 51 -11.72 0.40 0.62
C ASP A 51 -10.44 0.62 -0.19
N PHE A 52 -9.32 0.13 0.35
CA PHE A 52 -8.01 0.25 -0.27
C PHE A 52 -7.25 -1.06 -0.25
N GLN A 53 -6.38 -1.22 -1.24
CA GLN A 53 -5.36 -2.25 -1.30
C GLN A 53 -4.10 -1.63 -1.89
N PHE A 54 -2.99 -1.77 -1.18
CA PHE A 54 -1.64 -1.48 -1.67
C PHE A 54 -0.90 -2.79 -1.88
N LYS A 55 -0.07 -2.84 -2.92
CA LYS A 55 0.99 -3.85 -3.01
C LYS A 55 2.32 -3.13 -2.88
N VAL A 56 3.20 -3.63 -2.02
CA VAL A 56 4.50 -3.02 -1.76
C VAL A 56 5.56 -4.09 -1.70
N HIS A 57 6.78 -3.76 -2.09
CA HIS A 57 7.92 -4.67 -1.97
C HIS A 57 8.81 -4.25 -0.81
N LEU A 58 9.20 -5.19 0.04
CA LEU A 58 10.23 -4.99 1.05
C LEU A 58 11.58 -4.85 0.38
N ILE A 59 12.21 -3.70 0.60
CA ILE A 59 13.61 -3.48 0.26
C ILE A 59 14.42 -4.16 1.36
N ARG A 60 15.17 -5.21 1.01
CA ARG A 60 16.15 -5.78 1.93
C ARG A 60 17.34 -4.82 1.96
N GLU A 61 17.65 -4.25 3.12
CA GLU A 61 18.98 -3.66 3.32
C GLU A 61 20.01 -4.79 3.13
N GLY A 62 20.94 -4.58 2.20
CA GLY A 62 22.08 -5.44 1.95
C GLY A 62 23.23 -5.13 2.88
#